data_AF-A0A844MQ56-F1
#
_entry.id   AF-A0A844MQ56-F1
#
_cell.length_a   1.000
_cell.length_b   1.000
_cell.length_c   1.000
_cell.angle_alpha   90.00
_cell.angle_beta   90.00
_cell.angle_gamma   90.00
#
_symmetry.space_group_name_H-M   'P 1'
#
loop_
_entity.id
_entity.type
_entity.pdbx_description
1 polymer ?
#
loop_
_entity_poly.entity_id
_entity_poly.type
_entity_poly.pdbx_seq_one_letter_code
_entity_poly.pdbx_strand_id
1 'polypeptide(L)'
;MSTYQCPKGHASTEPDYCSDCGTKILGTAESAVAVMTPKLEVSQTAQSAIACPECTAPHDPSSGNFCEICGYNFVTKARGEIPIVATTNLTENVTDDLPVRPTEQPSTSTSVAEIIAIIDPSLQNPESPTPPNQPPITFRLDKDSNLIGRCSELRGIYPEIPLDFDSAVSHRHALLNRNPDGTFVLRDIGSTNGTKLNGVELKPMVDVPVKDGDEITLGHWTRIKFRDRDRDKGDRGQVDKVESSSLSPPSSLSPPTPTPYPLPLLPVVN
;
A
#
# COMPACT_ATOMS: atom_id res chain seq x y z
N MET A 1 -7.10 47.15 -3.67
CA MET A 1 -6.59 45.93 -3.01
C MET A 1 -5.22 45.67 -3.59
N SER A 2 -4.18 45.63 -2.76
CA SER A 2 -2.80 45.40 -3.23
C SER A 2 -2.67 43.97 -3.75
N THR A 3 -2.21 43.79 -4.98
CA THR A 3 -1.98 42.46 -5.59
C THR A 3 -0.47 42.20 -5.70
N TYR A 4 -0.02 41.07 -5.18
CA TYR A 4 1.38 40.64 -5.17
C TYR A 4 1.63 39.54 -6.19
N GLN A 5 2.74 39.59 -6.91
CA GLN A 5 3.07 38.53 -7.87
C GLN A 5 3.82 37.38 -7.22
N CYS A 6 3.28 36.19 -7.37
CA CYS A 6 3.95 34.96 -7.02
C CYS A 6 5.10 34.69 -8.00
N PRO A 7 6.24 34.12 -7.57
CA PRO A 7 7.31 33.67 -8.46
C PRO A 7 6.87 32.63 -9.51
N LYS A 8 5.70 32.00 -9.33
CA LYS A 8 5.08 31.10 -10.32
C LYS A 8 4.09 31.79 -11.27
N GLY A 9 3.95 33.12 -11.20
CA GLY A 9 3.16 33.93 -12.14
C GLY A 9 1.72 34.22 -11.72
N HIS A 10 1.29 33.84 -10.52
CA HIS A 10 -0.06 34.10 -10.01
C HIS A 10 -0.20 35.46 -9.32
N ALA A 11 -1.42 36.00 -9.29
CA ALA A 11 -1.76 37.23 -8.57
C ALA A 11 -2.30 36.88 -7.18
N SER A 12 -1.54 37.21 -6.14
CA SER A 12 -1.91 36.99 -4.73
C SER A 12 -2.52 38.25 -4.11
N THR A 13 -3.48 38.07 -3.20
CA THR A 13 -3.98 39.16 -2.35
C THR A 13 -3.18 39.33 -1.05
N GLU A 14 -2.28 38.39 -0.76
CA GLU A 14 -1.46 38.39 0.46
C GLU A 14 0.04 38.57 0.12
N PRO A 15 0.77 39.36 0.92
CA PRO A 15 2.17 39.69 0.67
C PRO A 15 3.15 38.57 1.00
N ASP A 16 2.80 37.66 1.91
CA ASP A 16 3.73 36.67 2.47
C ASP A 16 3.63 35.31 1.77
N TYR A 17 2.43 34.96 1.27
CA TYR A 17 2.14 33.70 0.61
C TYR A 17 1.18 33.91 -0.56
N CYS A 18 1.35 33.12 -1.62
CA CYS A 18 0.45 33.16 -2.75
C CYS A 18 -0.88 32.48 -2.43
N SER A 19 -1.98 33.23 -2.52
CA SER A 19 -3.33 32.72 -2.23
C SER A 19 -3.79 31.58 -3.17
N ASP A 20 -3.24 31.49 -4.39
CA ASP A 20 -3.58 30.41 -5.33
C ASP A 20 -2.71 29.15 -5.15
N CYS A 21 -1.41 29.30 -4.90
CA CYS A 21 -0.47 28.17 -4.93
C CYS A 21 0.35 27.95 -3.64
N GLY A 22 0.10 28.75 -2.60
CA GLY A 22 0.71 28.60 -1.27
C GLY A 22 2.22 28.84 -1.19
N THR A 23 2.86 29.24 -2.29
CA THR A 23 4.30 29.48 -2.33
C THR A 23 4.64 30.81 -1.67
N LYS A 24 5.70 30.83 -0.85
CA LYS A 24 6.15 32.05 -0.15
C LYS A 24 6.54 33.12 -1.16
N ILE A 25 5.99 34.32 -0.99
CA ILE A 25 6.33 35.48 -1.81
C ILE A 25 7.48 36.17 -1.09
N LEU A 26 8.66 36.21 -1.72
CA LEU A 26 9.82 36.95 -1.19
C LEU A 26 9.57 38.42 -1.45
N GLY A 27 8.85 39.06 -0.53
CA GLY A 27 8.51 40.47 -0.57
C GLY A 27 9.76 41.34 -0.68
N THR A 28 10.06 41.77 -1.90
CA THR A 28 10.88 42.95 -2.17
C THR A 28 9.98 43.93 -2.89
N ALA A 29 9.58 44.97 -2.15
CA ALA A 29 8.91 46.11 -2.70
C ALA A 29 9.93 46.89 -3.54
N GLU A 30 9.77 46.90 -4.85
CA GLU A 30 10.40 47.94 -5.67
C GLU A 30 9.50 48.36 -6.84
N SER A 31 9.10 49.63 -6.71
CA SER A 31 8.94 50.66 -7.74
C SER A 31 8.13 50.38 -9.00
N ALA A 32 7.06 51.17 -9.08
CA ALA A 32 6.30 51.49 -10.26
C ALA A 32 7.19 51.88 -11.45
N VAL A 33 6.93 51.25 -12.59
CA VAL A 33 7.16 51.84 -13.91
C VAL A 33 5.93 51.54 -14.76
N ALA A 34 5.23 52.61 -15.13
CA ALA A 34 4.12 52.60 -16.06
C ALA A 34 4.61 52.21 -17.45
N VAL A 35 4.05 51.15 -18.05
CA VAL A 35 4.09 50.94 -19.50
C VAL A 35 2.75 50.39 -19.97
N MET A 36 2.33 50.97 -21.09
CA MET A 36 1.04 50.93 -21.74
C MET A 36 0.56 49.52 -22.12
N THR A 37 -0.76 49.37 -22.10
CA THR A 37 -1.52 48.34 -22.81
C THR A 37 -1.02 48.17 -24.26
N PRO A 38 -1.11 46.95 -24.79
CA PRO A 38 -2.22 46.73 -25.70
C PRO A 38 -3.06 45.51 -25.34
N LYS A 39 -4.35 45.71 -25.54
CA LYS A 39 -5.42 44.74 -25.62
C LYS A 39 -5.05 43.64 -26.63
N LEU A 40 -4.92 42.40 -26.15
CA LEU A 40 -5.08 41.21 -26.98
C LEU A 40 -6.03 40.26 -26.26
N GLU A 41 -7.22 40.17 -26.85
CA GLU A 41 -8.27 39.21 -26.54
C GLU A 41 -7.74 37.80 -26.83
N VAL A 42 -7.69 36.94 -25.82
CA VAL A 42 -7.73 35.49 -26.00
C VAL A 42 -8.84 34.96 -25.12
N SER A 43 -9.98 34.73 -25.77
CA SER A 43 -11.08 33.88 -25.31
C SER A 43 -10.56 32.52 -24.88
N GLN A 44 -10.84 32.07 -23.65
CA GLN A 44 -11.04 30.64 -23.34
C GLN A 44 -12.11 30.50 -22.25
N THR A 45 -13.35 30.47 -22.74
CA THR A 45 -14.42 29.56 -22.31
C THR A 45 -14.44 29.12 -20.84
N ALA A 46 -15.27 29.79 -20.05
CA ALA A 46 -15.95 29.14 -18.92
C ALA A 46 -16.78 27.97 -19.48
N GLN A 47 -16.25 26.76 -19.39
CA GLN A 47 -17.01 25.54 -19.67
C GLN A 47 -17.55 25.02 -18.34
N SER A 48 -18.87 24.92 -18.30
CA SER A 48 -19.67 24.50 -17.16
C SER A 48 -19.15 23.19 -16.58
N ALA A 49 -18.55 23.24 -15.38
CA ALA A 49 -18.23 22.04 -14.63
C ALA A 49 -19.54 21.30 -14.33
N ILE A 50 -19.68 20.08 -14.86
CA ILE A 50 -20.85 19.24 -14.60
C ILE A 50 -20.52 18.46 -13.33
N ALA A 51 -21.42 18.47 -12.35
CA ALA A 51 -21.23 17.65 -11.14
C ALA A 51 -21.50 16.17 -11.46
N CYS A 52 -20.65 15.28 -10.98
CA CYS A 52 -20.88 13.84 -11.07
C CYS A 52 -22.17 13.48 -10.31
N PRO A 53 -23.14 12.80 -10.94
CA PRO A 53 -24.43 12.49 -10.31
C PRO A 53 -24.32 11.53 -9.11
N GLU A 54 -23.21 10.78 -9.00
CA GLU A 54 -23.02 9.77 -7.97
C GLU A 54 -22.26 10.26 -6.74
N CYS A 55 -21.27 11.15 -6.91
CA CYS A 55 -20.43 11.63 -5.81
C CYS A 55 -20.39 13.15 -5.69
N THR A 56 -21.10 13.87 -6.55
CA THR A 56 -21.19 15.35 -6.59
C THR A 56 -19.86 16.06 -6.91
N ALA A 57 -18.80 15.30 -7.19
CA ALA A 57 -17.52 15.85 -7.59
C ALA A 57 -17.62 16.72 -8.85
N PRO A 58 -16.93 17.87 -8.92
CA PRO A 58 -16.87 18.65 -10.15
C PRO A 58 -16.12 17.86 -11.23
N HIS A 59 -16.70 17.75 -12.42
CA HIS A 59 -16.08 17.15 -13.59
C HIS A 59 -15.90 18.20 -14.67
N ASP A 60 -14.68 18.27 -15.19
CA ASP A 60 -14.36 19.03 -16.38
C ASP A 60 -14.64 18.14 -17.61
N PRO A 61 -15.56 18.53 -18.51
CA PRO A 61 -15.87 17.76 -19.73
C PRO A 61 -14.64 17.46 -20.60
N SER A 62 -13.54 18.21 -20.45
CA SER A 62 -12.27 17.99 -21.15
C SER A 62 -11.35 16.97 -20.48
N SER A 63 -11.57 16.60 -19.21
CA SER A 63 -10.69 15.69 -18.45
C SER A 63 -10.95 14.19 -18.71
N GLY A 64 -11.83 13.85 -19.66
CA GLY A 64 -12.11 12.48 -20.09
C GLY A 64 -13.49 11.96 -19.63
N ASN A 65 -13.84 10.75 -20.09
CA ASN A 65 -15.19 10.20 -19.93
C ASN A 65 -15.50 9.61 -18.54
N PHE A 66 -14.55 9.62 -17.60
CA PHE A 66 -14.67 8.98 -16.30
C PHE A 66 -14.47 9.98 -15.16
N CYS A 67 -15.20 9.82 -14.07
CA CYS A 67 -15.03 10.60 -12.86
C CYS A 67 -13.80 10.09 -12.10
N GLU A 68 -12.84 10.96 -11.87
CA GLU A 68 -11.57 10.64 -11.20
C GLU A 68 -11.70 10.34 -9.70
N ILE A 69 -12.85 10.66 -9.11
CA ILE A 69 -13.12 10.47 -7.68
C ILE A 69 -13.85 9.16 -7.39
N CYS A 70 -14.81 8.75 -8.24
CA CYS A 70 -15.63 7.56 -7.99
C CYS A 70 -15.65 6.54 -9.13
N GLY A 71 -14.98 6.81 -10.26
CA GLY A 71 -14.94 5.93 -11.42
C GLY A 71 -16.23 5.90 -12.25
N TYR A 72 -17.17 6.81 -12.02
CA TYR A 72 -18.41 6.92 -12.80
C TYR A 72 -18.11 7.29 -14.26
N ASN A 73 -18.63 6.53 -15.22
CA ASN A 73 -18.49 6.84 -16.64
C ASN A 73 -19.65 7.73 -17.11
N PHE A 74 -19.34 8.94 -17.58
CA PHE A 74 -20.32 9.94 -18.04
C PHE A 74 -21.01 9.56 -19.36
N VAL A 75 -20.41 8.67 -20.16
CA VAL A 75 -20.96 8.17 -21.43
C VAL A 75 -21.89 6.99 -21.21
N THR A 76 -21.47 5.98 -20.43
CA THR A 76 -22.26 4.77 -20.18
C THR A 76 -23.22 4.89 -19.00
N LYS A 77 -23.10 5.98 -18.21
CA LYS A 77 -23.86 6.23 -16.97
C LYS A 77 -23.73 5.13 -15.92
N ALA A 78 -22.64 4.38 -15.95
CA ALA A 78 -22.38 3.25 -15.05
C ALA A 78 -21.04 3.41 -14.33
N ARG A 79 -20.91 2.80 -13.15
CA ARG A 79 -19.59 2.45 -12.61
C ARG A 79 -19.06 1.26 -13.39
N GLY A 80 -17.74 1.08 -13.46
CA GLY A 80 -17.11 -0.03 -14.16
C GLY A 80 -17.52 -1.40 -13.60
N GLU A 81 -18.72 -1.86 -13.92
CA GLU A 81 -19.11 -3.26 -13.93
C GLU A 81 -18.52 -3.88 -15.19
N ILE A 82 -17.65 -4.85 -14.99
CA ILE A 82 -17.28 -5.78 -16.05
C ILE A 82 -18.56 -6.59 -16.33
N PRO A 83 -19.08 -6.63 -17.56
CA PRO A 83 -20.25 -7.46 -17.84
C PRO A 83 -19.83 -8.93 -17.70
N ILE A 84 -20.35 -9.61 -16.67
CA ILE A 84 -20.39 -11.06 -16.65
C ILE A 84 -21.38 -11.43 -17.77
N VAL A 85 -20.86 -11.90 -18.91
CA VAL A 85 -21.70 -12.46 -19.98
C VAL A 85 -22.23 -13.79 -19.47
N ALA A 86 -23.29 -13.76 -18.67
CA ALA A 86 -24.10 -14.91 -18.37
C ALA A 86 -24.94 -15.21 -19.62
N THR A 87 -24.44 -16.14 -20.45
CA THR A 87 -25.23 -16.71 -21.54
C THR A 87 -26.15 -17.75 -20.91
N THR A 88 -27.33 -17.35 -20.46
CA THR A 88 -28.38 -18.30 -20.06
C THR A 88 -29.35 -18.46 -21.21
N ASN A 89 -29.26 -19.61 -21.87
CA ASN A 89 -30.31 -20.11 -22.73
C ASN A 89 -31.60 -20.29 -21.90
N LEU A 90 -32.69 -19.80 -22.46
CA LEU A 90 -34.05 -20.05 -22.03
C LEU A 90 -34.36 -21.55 -22.11
N THR A 91 -34.90 -22.11 -21.03
CA THR A 91 -36.02 -23.06 -21.12
C THR A 91 -36.85 -22.93 -19.86
N GLU A 92 -38.06 -22.45 -20.05
CA GLU A 92 -39.19 -22.57 -19.13
C GLU A 92 -39.45 -24.06 -18.84
N ASN A 93 -39.64 -24.41 -17.56
CA ASN A 93 -40.71 -25.31 -17.15
C ASN A 93 -40.91 -25.21 -15.65
N VAL A 94 -42.08 -24.67 -15.30
CA VAL A 94 -42.66 -24.62 -13.96
C VAL A 94 -43.34 -25.95 -13.71
N THR A 95 -42.92 -26.67 -12.68
CA THR A 95 -43.79 -27.59 -11.93
C THR A 95 -43.34 -27.64 -10.47
N ASP A 96 -44.30 -27.33 -9.60
CA ASP A 96 -44.33 -27.57 -8.16
C ASP A 96 -43.67 -28.89 -7.73
N ASP A 97 -42.73 -28.82 -6.77
CA ASP A 97 -42.65 -29.78 -5.67
C ASP A 97 -41.73 -29.25 -4.53
N LEU A 98 -42.34 -29.05 -3.35
CA LEU A 98 -41.82 -29.07 -1.96
C LEU A 98 -40.54 -28.28 -1.56
N PRO A 99 -40.52 -27.61 -0.38
CA PRO A 99 -39.40 -26.78 0.04
C PRO A 99 -38.26 -27.63 0.60
N VAL A 100 -37.31 -28.04 -0.23
CA VAL A 100 -35.99 -28.45 0.26
C VAL A 100 -35.25 -27.19 0.63
N ARG A 101 -35.23 -26.87 1.93
CA ARG A 101 -34.39 -25.84 2.52
C ARG A 101 -32.95 -26.05 2.02
N PRO A 102 -32.33 -25.10 1.32
CA PRO A 102 -30.90 -25.14 1.12
C PRO A 102 -30.28 -25.07 2.51
N THR A 103 -29.65 -26.14 2.94
CA THR A 103 -28.70 -26.09 4.02
C THR A 103 -27.50 -25.29 3.50
N GLU A 104 -27.65 -23.96 3.41
CA GLU A 104 -26.51 -23.05 3.43
C GLU A 104 -25.88 -23.19 4.82
N GLN A 105 -25.03 -24.20 4.95
CA GLN A 105 -23.89 -24.07 5.84
C GLN A 105 -22.85 -23.26 5.06
N PRO A 106 -22.64 -21.97 5.34
CA PRO A 106 -21.34 -21.40 5.08
C PRO A 106 -20.41 -22.00 6.13
N SER A 107 -19.77 -23.12 5.80
CA SER A 107 -18.45 -23.41 6.36
C SER A 107 -17.45 -22.47 5.70
N THR A 108 -17.59 -21.16 5.93
CA THR A 108 -16.50 -20.23 5.70
C THR A 108 -15.52 -20.46 6.84
N SER A 109 -14.55 -21.34 6.62
CA SER A 109 -13.28 -21.25 7.32
C SER A 109 -12.69 -19.89 6.94
N THR A 110 -13.04 -18.85 7.70
CA THR A 110 -12.52 -17.51 7.49
C THR A 110 -11.04 -17.52 7.85
N SER A 111 -10.20 -17.86 6.87
CA SER A 111 -9.13 -16.99 6.41
C SER A 111 -8.64 -15.92 7.38
N VAL A 112 -8.04 -16.20 8.55
CA VAL A 112 -7.56 -15.11 9.43
C VAL A 112 -6.11 -14.77 9.09
N ALA A 113 -5.93 -13.97 8.04
CA ALA A 113 -4.65 -13.34 7.77
C ALA A 113 -4.47 -12.10 8.65
N GLU A 114 -3.24 -11.88 9.12
CA GLU A 114 -2.85 -10.74 9.93
C GLU A 114 -1.51 -10.18 9.46
N ILE A 115 -1.26 -8.92 9.78
CA ILE A 115 0.05 -8.31 9.62
C ILE A 115 0.54 -7.75 10.95
N ILE A 116 1.86 -7.73 11.13
CA ILE A 116 2.52 -7.19 12.32
C ILE A 116 3.44 -6.06 11.87
N ALA A 117 3.06 -4.82 12.15
CA ALA A 117 3.87 -3.64 11.89
C ALA A 117 4.85 -3.39 13.05
N ILE A 118 6.12 -3.23 12.72
CA ILE A 118 7.24 -3.12 13.64
C ILE A 118 8.03 -1.85 13.25
N ILE A 119 8.42 -1.07 14.25
CA ILE A 119 9.44 -0.04 14.07
C ILE A 119 10.79 -0.72 14.11
N ASP A 120 11.49 -0.68 12.99
CA ASP A 120 12.85 -1.21 12.85
C ASP A 120 13.83 -0.06 12.59
N PRO A 121 14.54 0.43 13.63
CA PRO A 121 15.51 1.51 13.50
C PRO A 121 16.66 1.21 12.53
N SER A 122 16.92 -0.06 12.19
CA SER A 122 17.98 -0.42 11.25
C SER A 122 17.69 -0.01 9.80
N LEU A 123 16.43 0.31 9.49
CA LEU A 123 16.01 0.79 8.16
C LEU A 123 16.22 2.29 7.97
N GLN A 124 16.56 3.04 9.02
CA GLN A 124 16.70 4.48 8.97
C GLN A 124 17.84 4.92 8.05
N ASN A 125 17.63 6.06 7.38
CA ASN A 125 18.66 6.79 6.67
C ASN A 125 19.13 8.01 7.49
N PRO A 126 20.25 8.67 7.12
CA PRO A 126 20.76 9.82 7.87
C PRO A 126 19.82 11.03 7.97
N GLU A 127 18.82 11.13 7.09
CA GLU A 127 17.82 12.20 7.06
C GLU A 127 16.55 11.83 7.84
N SER A 128 16.46 10.59 8.34
CA SER A 128 15.30 10.08 9.06
C SER A 128 15.19 10.76 10.44
N PRO A 129 13.99 11.15 10.87
CA PRO A 129 13.78 11.63 12.23
C PRO A 129 13.99 10.51 13.27
N THR A 130 14.07 10.87 14.54
CA THR A 130 14.13 9.89 15.63
C THR A 130 12.87 9.00 15.61
N PRO A 131 13.02 7.66 15.67
CA PRO A 131 11.87 6.78 15.59
C PRO A 131 11.07 6.85 16.89
N PRO A 132 9.73 6.81 16.85
CA PRO A 132 8.93 6.75 18.06
C PRO A 132 9.14 5.41 18.77
N ASN A 133 9.04 5.41 20.10
CA ASN A 133 9.13 4.20 20.90
C ASN A 133 7.74 3.57 21.05
N GLN A 134 7.36 2.70 20.12
CA GLN A 134 6.08 1.98 20.16
C GLN A 134 6.29 0.46 20.00
N PRO A 135 5.49 -0.37 20.69
CA PRO A 135 5.53 -1.81 20.49
C PRO A 135 4.96 -2.21 19.11
N PRO A 136 5.24 -3.44 18.63
CA PRO A 136 4.62 -3.96 17.42
C PRO A 136 3.09 -3.91 17.46
N ILE A 137 2.47 -3.51 16.34
CA ILE A 137 1.02 -3.38 16.19
C ILE A 137 0.54 -4.47 15.23
N THR A 138 -0.49 -5.22 15.63
CA THR A 138 -1.08 -6.27 14.79
C THR A 138 -2.40 -5.80 14.20
N PHE A 139 -2.56 -5.97 12.88
CA PHE A 139 -3.79 -5.66 12.16
C PHE A 139 -4.35 -6.92 11.52
N ARG A 140 -5.66 -7.13 11.64
CA ARG A 140 -6.37 -8.22 10.94
C ARG A 140 -6.73 -7.77 9.54
N LEU A 141 -6.62 -8.67 8.57
CA LEU A 141 -7.00 -8.42 7.19
C LEU A 141 -8.43 -8.91 6.95
N ASP A 142 -9.39 -8.17 7.49
CA ASP A 142 -10.80 -8.56 7.45
C ASP A 142 -11.48 -8.16 6.12
N LYS A 143 -10.85 -7.30 5.31
CA LYS A 143 -11.37 -6.82 4.02
C LYS A 143 -10.60 -7.43 2.84
N ASP A 144 -11.25 -7.47 1.68
CA ASP A 144 -10.62 -7.90 0.43
C ASP A 144 -9.58 -6.91 -0.10
N SER A 145 -9.69 -5.63 0.28
CA SER A 145 -8.74 -4.58 -0.07
C SER A 145 -8.37 -3.80 1.18
N ASN A 146 -7.09 -3.81 1.55
CA ASN A 146 -6.58 -3.14 2.75
C ASN A 146 -5.58 -2.06 2.32
N LEU A 147 -5.95 -0.79 2.52
CA LEU A 147 -5.07 0.33 2.28
C LEU A 147 -4.03 0.43 3.39
N ILE A 148 -2.77 0.48 2.98
CA ILE A 148 -1.62 0.80 3.80
C ILE A 148 -1.29 2.27 3.57
N GLY A 149 -1.19 3.04 4.66
CA GLY A 149 -0.83 4.45 4.54
C GLY A 149 -1.01 5.24 5.84
N ARG A 150 -0.99 6.57 5.69
CA ARG A 150 -1.27 7.52 6.77
C ARG A 150 -2.68 8.10 6.68
N CYS A 151 -3.31 8.36 7.81
CA CYS A 151 -4.59 9.04 7.87
C CYS A 151 -4.49 10.49 7.36
N SER A 152 -5.55 10.98 6.73
CA SER A 152 -5.71 12.39 6.34
C SER A 152 -7.17 12.78 6.41
N GLU A 153 -7.55 13.52 7.45
CA GLU A 153 -8.92 14.02 7.61
C GLU A 153 -9.30 14.97 6.48
N LEU A 154 -8.41 15.89 6.12
CA LEU A 154 -8.64 16.87 5.05
C LEU A 154 -8.92 16.22 3.70
N ARG A 155 -8.35 15.04 3.45
CA ARG A 155 -8.51 14.30 2.18
C ARG A 155 -9.48 13.13 2.30
N GLY A 156 -10.08 12.91 3.47
CA GLY A 156 -10.95 11.75 3.75
C GLY A 156 -10.24 10.40 3.55
N ILE A 157 -8.97 10.29 3.93
CA ILE A 157 -8.17 9.07 3.76
C ILE A 157 -8.06 8.38 5.13
N TYR A 158 -8.64 7.19 5.23
CA TYR A 158 -8.63 6.35 6.43
C TYR A 158 -8.19 4.93 6.06
N PRO A 159 -6.87 4.67 6.07
CA PRO A 159 -6.34 3.35 5.74
C PRO A 159 -6.77 2.28 6.74
N GLU A 160 -7.04 1.07 6.25
CA GLU A 160 -7.26 -0.11 7.11
C GLU A 160 -6.02 -0.45 7.94
N ILE A 161 -4.85 -0.16 7.38
CA ILE A 161 -3.55 -0.31 8.02
C ILE A 161 -2.94 1.09 8.19
N PRO A 162 -3.33 1.82 9.24
CA PRO A 162 -2.81 3.16 9.51
C PRO A 162 -1.40 3.09 10.09
N LEU A 163 -0.48 3.82 9.47
CA LEU A 163 0.95 3.89 9.82
C LEU A 163 1.36 5.34 10.10
N ASP A 164 0.54 6.07 10.86
CA ASP A 164 0.73 7.50 11.16
C ASP A 164 2.03 7.81 11.92
N PHE A 165 2.63 6.79 12.54
CA PHE A 165 3.88 6.87 13.27
C PHE A 165 5.13 6.95 12.38
N ASP A 166 4.99 6.84 11.05
CA ASP A 166 6.11 6.96 10.10
C ASP A 166 5.77 7.99 9.02
N SER A 167 6.40 9.16 9.11
CA SER A 167 6.08 10.29 8.24
C SER A 167 6.49 10.11 6.77
N ALA A 168 7.38 9.15 6.45
CA ALA A 168 7.76 8.82 5.08
C ALA A 168 6.76 7.87 4.40
N VAL A 169 5.79 7.33 5.14
CA VAL A 169 4.68 6.59 4.55
C VAL A 169 3.74 7.59 3.88
N SER A 170 3.21 7.24 2.71
CA SER A 170 2.27 8.10 1.98
C SER A 170 0.86 7.90 2.53
N HIS A 171 -0.04 8.88 2.37
CA HIS A 171 -1.44 8.71 2.80
C HIS A 171 -2.14 7.53 2.13
N ARG A 172 -1.88 7.36 0.83
CA ARG A 172 -2.24 6.19 0.04
C ARG A 172 -0.92 5.61 -0.47
N HIS A 173 -0.37 4.61 0.22
CA HIS A 173 0.98 4.12 -0.07
C HIS A 173 0.95 2.81 -0.86
N ALA A 174 0.29 1.80 -0.32
CA ALA A 174 0.16 0.49 -0.95
C ALA A 174 -1.21 -0.13 -0.67
N LEU A 175 -1.61 -1.09 -1.49
CA LEU A 175 -2.77 -1.94 -1.28
C LEU A 175 -2.31 -3.38 -1.02
N LEU A 176 -2.86 -3.98 0.04
CA LEU A 176 -2.77 -5.42 0.27
C LEU A 176 -4.14 -6.03 0.02
N ASN A 177 -4.27 -6.64 -1.16
CA ASN A 177 -5.53 -7.19 -1.64
C ASN A 177 -5.56 -8.70 -1.46
N ARG A 178 -6.72 -9.22 -1.08
CA ARG A 178 -7.04 -10.63 -1.05
C ARG A 178 -7.77 -10.98 -2.34
N ASN A 179 -7.25 -11.96 -3.06
CA ASN A 179 -7.90 -12.54 -4.22
C ASN A 179 -9.03 -13.49 -3.78
N PRO A 180 -9.99 -13.80 -4.67
CA PRO A 180 -11.08 -14.74 -4.37
C PRO A 180 -10.61 -16.15 -3.99
N ASP A 181 -9.41 -16.56 -4.44
CA ASP A 181 -8.78 -17.83 -4.09
C ASP A 181 -8.10 -17.82 -2.70
N GLY A 182 -8.19 -16.71 -1.98
CA GLY A 182 -7.61 -16.49 -0.67
C GLY A 182 -6.12 -16.11 -0.68
N THR A 183 -5.47 -16.01 -1.85
CA THR A 183 -4.11 -15.49 -1.96
C THR A 183 -4.07 -13.98 -1.74
N PHE A 184 -2.91 -13.46 -1.34
CA PHE A 184 -2.71 -12.03 -1.18
C PHE A 184 -1.74 -11.48 -2.22
N VAL A 185 -2.00 -10.26 -2.67
CA VAL A 185 -1.11 -9.49 -3.53
C VAL A 185 -0.87 -8.11 -2.92
N LEU A 186 0.36 -7.64 -3.03
CA LEU A 186 0.78 -6.31 -2.63
C LEU A 186 1.02 -5.45 -3.87
N ARG A 187 0.52 -4.22 -3.84
CA ARG A 187 0.73 -3.23 -4.89
C ARG A 187 1.12 -1.90 -4.27
N ASP A 188 2.28 -1.37 -4.63
CA ASP A 188 2.59 0.04 -4.41
C ASP A 188 1.73 0.89 -5.37
N ILE A 189 0.95 1.84 -4.84
CA ILE A 189 0.00 2.65 -5.62
C ILE A 189 0.53 4.05 -5.97
N GLY A 190 1.85 4.17 -6.15
CA GLY A 190 2.50 5.44 -6.48
C GLY A 190 2.98 6.17 -5.23
N SER A 191 3.55 5.42 -4.29
CA SER A 191 4.14 5.98 -3.08
C SER A 191 5.37 6.86 -3.40
N THR A 192 5.69 7.78 -2.49
CA THR A 192 6.83 8.70 -2.67
C THR A 192 8.18 8.03 -2.43
N ASN A 193 8.26 7.13 -1.45
CA ASN A 193 9.52 6.53 -0.99
C ASN A 193 9.68 5.05 -1.41
N GLY A 194 8.69 4.52 -2.13
CA GLY A 194 8.69 3.13 -2.57
C GLY A 194 8.27 2.15 -1.49
N THR A 195 8.06 0.91 -1.94
CA THR A 195 7.69 -0.25 -1.13
C THR A 195 8.61 -1.39 -1.50
N LYS A 196 9.16 -2.10 -0.52
CA LYS A 196 9.98 -3.28 -0.73
C LYS A 196 9.29 -4.53 -0.19
N LEU A 197 9.40 -5.64 -0.91
CA LEU A 197 9.00 -6.97 -0.45
C LEU A 197 10.26 -7.84 -0.36
N ASN A 198 10.54 -8.37 0.83
CA ASN A 198 11.74 -9.17 1.12
C ASN A 198 13.04 -8.47 0.68
N GLY A 199 13.11 -7.15 0.83
CA GLY A 199 14.25 -6.32 0.44
C GLY A 199 14.32 -5.94 -1.04
N VAL A 200 13.43 -6.45 -1.88
CA VAL A 200 13.35 -6.11 -3.31
C VAL A 200 12.33 -4.99 -3.52
N GLU A 201 12.76 -3.91 -4.15
CA GLU A 201 11.90 -2.77 -4.50
C GLU A 201 10.81 -3.20 -5.48
N LEU A 202 9.56 -2.84 -5.17
CA LEU A 202 8.43 -3.10 -6.04
C LEU A 202 8.38 -2.08 -7.18
N LYS A 203 7.96 -2.53 -8.36
CA LYS A 203 7.56 -1.61 -9.42
C LYS A 203 6.19 -1.02 -9.08
N PRO A 204 6.01 0.31 -9.10
CA PRO A 204 4.71 0.92 -8.83
C PRO A 204 3.62 0.40 -9.78
N MET A 205 2.41 0.27 -9.25
CA MET A 205 1.19 -0.19 -9.93
C MET A 205 1.26 -1.64 -10.45
N VAL A 206 2.18 -2.46 -9.94
CA VAL A 206 2.29 -3.88 -10.28
C VAL A 206 1.94 -4.73 -9.06
N ASP A 207 1.04 -5.70 -9.24
CA ASP A 207 0.72 -6.69 -8.21
C ASP A 207 1.85 -7.69 -8.04
N VAL A 208 2.27 -7.91 -6.80
CA VAL A 208 3.25 -8.93 -6.44
C VAL A 208 2.65 -9.86 -5.39
N PRO A 209 2.67 -11.19 -5.59
CA PRO A 209 2.11 -12.14 -4.64
C PRO A 209 2.85 -12.09 -3.29
N VAL A 210 2.09 -12.17 -2.20
CA VAL A 210 2.59 -12.20 -0.83
C VAL A 210 2.29 -13.57 -0.22
N LYS A 211 3.26 -14.12 0.49
CA LYS A 211 3.18 -15.41 1.18
C LYS A 211 3.36 -15.23 2.68
N ASP A 212 2.88 -16.21 3.44
CA ASP A 212 3.13 -16.29 4.89
C ASP A 212 4.63 -16.14 5.19
N GLY A 213 4.96 -15.27 6.14
CA GLY A 213 6.32 -14.97 6.54
C GLY A 213 7.03 -13.87 5.75
N ASP A 214 6.46 -13.40 4.63
CA ASP A 214 7.05 -12.30 3.86
C ASP A 214 7.13 -11.01 4.67
N GLU A 215 8.19 -10.23 4.41
CA GLU A 215 8.44 -8.95 5.03
C GLU A 215 8.28 -7.81 4.04
N ILE A 216 7.43 -6.84 4.37
CA ILE A 216 7.24 -5.62 3.61
C ILE A 216 7.96 -4.50 4.35
N THR A 217 8.80 -3.72 3.68
CA THR A 217 9.43 -2.53 4.26
C THR A 217 9.08 -1.28 3.47
N LEU A 218 8.77 -0.21 4.19
CA LEU A 218 8.40 1.09 3.63
C LEU A 218 8.64 2.21 4.66
N GLY A 219 8.57 3.46 4.20
CA GLY A 219 8.78 4.63 5.05
C GLY A 219 10.22 4.73 5.54
N HIS A 220 10.41 5.35 6.71
CA HIS A 220 11.74 5.50 7.31
C HIS A 220 12.17 4.24 8.09
N TRP A 221 11.22 3.52 8.68
CA TRP A 221 11.53 2.43 9.62
C TRP A 221 10.46 1.33 9.70
N THR A 222 9.43 1.40 8.87
CA THR A 222 8.31 0.48 9.03
C THR A 222 8.63 -0.86 8.37
N ARG A 223 8.64 -1.92 9.18
CA ARG A 223 8.69 -3.31 8.72
C ARG A 223 7.38 -4.01 9.08
N ILE A 224 6.74 -4.62 8.09
CA ILE A 224 5.50 -5.36 8.26
C ILE A 224 5.77 -6.83 7.98
N LYS A 225 5.46 -7.70 8.93
CA LYS A 225 5.47 -9.16 8.70
C LYS A 225 4.07 -9.63 8.36
N PHE A 226 3.93 -10.34 7.25
CA PHE A 226 2.67 -10.94 6.84
C PHE A 226 2.51 -12.35 7.43
N ARG A 227 1.32 -12.68 7.93
CA ARG A 227 0.99 -14.00 8.45
C ARG A 227 -0.38 -14.47 7.97
N ASP A 228 -0.43 -15.64 7.35
CA ASP A 228 -1.64 -16.32 6.91
C ASP A 228 -1.86 -17.60 7.74
N ARG A 229 -2.68 -17.50 8.79
CA ARG A 229 -2.84 -18.56 9.80
C ARG A 229 -3.50 -19.85 9.30
N ASP A 230 -4.15 -19.83 8.14
CA ASP A 230 -4.87 -21.00 7.62
C ASP A 230 -4.03 -21.83 6.64
N ARG A 231 -3.00 -21.25 6.00
CA ARG A 231 -2.07 -22.00 5.15
C ARG A 231 -1.00 -22.77 5.92
N ASP A 232 -0.61 -22.32 7.12
CA ASP A 232 0.36 -23.03 7.97
C ASP A 232 -0.13 -24.42 8.44
N LYS A 233 -1.45 -24.70 8.35
CA LYS A 233 -2.02 -26.01 8.67
C LYS A 233 -2.09 -26.98 7.49
N GLY A 234 -2.02 -26.50 6.25
CA GLY A 234 -2.20 -27.32 5.04
C GLY A 234 -1.00 -28.20 4.69
N ASP A 235 0.22 -27.84 5.11
CA ASP A 235 1.46 -28.54 4.74
C ASP A 235 1.93 -29.56 5.80
N ARG A 236 1.34 -29.54 7.01
CA ARG A 236 1.64 -30.53 8.07
C ARG A 236 0.81 -31.81 7.98
N GLY A 237 0.11 -32.03 6.86
CA GLY A 237 -0.94 -33.02 6.70
C GLY A 237 -0.63 -34.24 5.85
N GLN A 238 0.64 -34.63 5.63
CA GLN A 238 0.96 -35.98 5.10
C GLN A 238 2.41 -36.39 5.37
N VAL A 239 2.75 -36.65 6.64
CA VAL A 239 3.89 -37.52 6.96
C VAL A 239 3.33 -38.92 7.15
N ASP A 240 3.65 -39.80 6.20
CA ASP A 240 3.30 -41.21 6.26
C ASP A 240 3.68 -41.78 7.63
N LYS A 241 2.67 -42.32 8.29
CA LYS A 241 2.79 -43.13 9.51
C LYS A 241 3.47 -44.45 9.13
N VAL A 242 4.79 -44.45 8.97
CA VAL A 242 5.58 -45.68 8.96
C VAL A 242 5.95 -46.05 10.38
N GLU A 243 5.58 -47.29 10.71
CA GLU A 243 5.66 -47.95 12.01
C GLU A 243 6.99 -47.75 12.73
N SER A 244 6.86 -47.37 14.00
CA SER A 244 7.88 -47.47 15.03
C SER A 244 8.32 -48.92 15.22
N SER A 245 9.49 -49.28 14.71
CA SER A 245 10.26 -50.44 15.17
C SER A 245 11.60 -49.98 15.73
N SER A 246 11.73 -50.24 17.02
CA SER A 246 12.85 -49.99 17.93
C SER A 246 14.21 -50.41 17.38
N LEU A 247 15.16 -49.47 17.35
CA LEU A 247 16.59 -49.78 17.35
C LEU A 247 17.34 -48.80 18.26
N SER A 248 18.12 -49.39 19.17
CA SER A 248 18.89 -48.81 20.26
C SER A 248 19.92 -47.76 19.80
N PRO A 249 20.37 -46.85 20.68
CA PRO A 249 21.42 -45.89 20.35
C PRO A 249 22.80 -46.58 20.22
N PRO A 250 23.63 -46.22 19.22
CA PRO A 250 25.01 -46.69 19.17
C PRO A 250 25.88 -45.94 20.19
N SER A 251 26.80 -46.70 20.80
CA SER A 251 27.74 -46.29 21.83
C SER A 251 28.69 -45.19 21.38
N SER A 252 29.06 -44.36 22.35
CA SER A 252 30.02 -43.27 22.29
C SER A 252 31.35 -43.66 21.63
N LEU A 253 31.76 -42.92 20.59
CA LEU A 253 33.13 -42.89 20.10
C LEU A 253 33.90 -41.81 20.87
N SER A 254 34.97 -42.21 21.56
CA SER A 254 35.90 -41.33 22.26
C SER A 254 36.65 -40.42 21.28
N PRO A 255 37.04 -39.20 21.68
CA PRO A 255 37.85 -38.31 20.85
C PRO A 255 39.31 -38.80 20.73
N PRO A 256 40.01 -38.54 19.60
CA PRO A 256 41.43 -38.87 19.47
C PRO A 256 42.32 -37.93 20.29
N THR A 257 43.37 -38.50 20.86
CA THR A 257 44.41 -37.85 21.66
C THR A 257 45.20 -36.80 20.84
N PRO A 258 45.53 -35.62 21.39
CA PRO A 258 46.36 -34.65 20.68
C PRO A 258 47.84 -35.09 20.65
N THR A 259 48.44 -35.08 19.46
CA THR A 259 49.89 -35.20 19.24
C THR A 259 50.63 -33.93 19.65
N PRO A 260 51.78 -34.00 20.34
CA PRO A 260 52.56 -32.81 20.67
C PRO A 260 53.29 -32.25 19.44
N TYR A 261 53.11 -30.96 19.16
CA TYR A 261 53.93 -30.22 18.20
C TYR A 261 55.26 -29.78 18.85
N PRO A 262 56.40 -29.85 18.15
CA PRO A 262 57.68 -29.37 18.65
C PRO A 262 57.77 -27.83 18.62
N LEU A 263 58.41 -27.26 19.63
CA LEU A 263 58.67 -25.82 19.78
C LEU A 263 59.64 -25.29 18.69
N PRO A 264 59.41 -24.10 18.12
CA PRO A 264 60.41 -23.45 17.30
C PRO A 264 61.48 -22.76 18.15
N LEU A 265 62.75 -22.99 17.78
CA LEU A 265 63.95 -22.36 18.35
C LEU A 265 63.98 -20.86 17.99
N LEU A 266 64.14 -20.00 18.99
CA LEU A 266 64.44 -18.57 18.80
C LEU A 266 65.93 -18.39 18.52
N PRO A 267 66.33 -17.57 17.53
CA PRO A 267 67.72 -17.16 17.38
C PRO A 267 68.08 -16.03 18.36
N VAL A 268 69.28 -16.18 18.93
CA VAL A 268 69.99 -15.25 19.81
C VAL A 268 70.26 -13.93 19.08
N VAL A 269 69.91 -12.81 19.70
CA VAL A 269 70.46 -11.49 19.34
C VAL A 269 71.39 -11.07 20.46
N ASN A 270 72.62 -10.77 20.04
CA ASN A 270 73.80 -10.44 20.82
C ASN A 270 73.77 -8.99 21.32
#